data_AF-A0A757VXC5-F1
#
_entry.id   AF-A0A757VXC5-F1
#
_cell.length_a   1.000
_cell.length_b   1.000
_cell.length_c   1.000
_cell.angle_alpha   90.00
_cell.angle_beta   90.00
_cell.angle_gamma   90.00
#
_symmetry.space_group_name_H-M   'P 1'
#
loop_
_entity.id
_entity.type
_entity.pdbx_description
1 polymer ?
#
loop_
_entity_poly.entity_id
_entity_poly.type
_entity_poly.pdbx_seq_one_letter_code
_entity_poly.pdbx_strand_id
1 'polypeptide(L)'
;MTDLREYGKQIRQFLKLARELQALNIVEDFENKTLTEIREVLTQRSSPGTGYKDAYPRHGARWEEEEKQHLIALAEAGMLDVDQFAEDYQRRPASVFKYMKKIGLMNKNFNDF
;
A
#
# COMPACT_ATOMS: atom_id res chain seq x y z
N MET A 1 19.76 -32.11 3.31
CA MET A 1 18.52 -31.65 2.64
C MET A 1 17.60 -31.09 3.70
N THR A 2 17.04 -29.90 3.47
CA THR A 2 16.06 -29.28 4.37
C THR A 2 14.78 -30.11 4.41
N ASP A 3 14.21 -30.35 5.59
CA ASP A 3 12.94 -31.07 5.71
C ASP A 3 11.78 -30.18 5.22
N LEU A 4 11.23 -30.51 4.05
CA LEU A 4 10.12 -29.77 3.44
C LEU A 4 8.86 -29.76 4.32
N ARG A 5 8.74 -30.70 5.28
CA ARG A 5 7.61 -30.76 6.21
C ARG A 5 7.54 -29.53 7.11
N GLU A 6 8.69 -28.96 7.48
CA GLU A 6 8.78 -27.73 8.28
C GLU A 6 8.21 -26.50 7.53
N TYR A 7 8.20 -26.54 6.19
CA TYR A 7 7.75 -25.46 5.33
C TYR A 7 6.39 -25.76 4.66
N GLY A 8 5.69 -26.81 5.09
CA GLY A 8 4.48 -27.28 4.42
C GLY A 8 3.39 -26.21 4.29
N LYS A 9 3.29 -25.27 5.26
CA LYS A 9 2.35 -24.15 5.17
C LYS A 9 2.72 -23.18 4.05
N GLN A 10 3.97 -22.76 3.99
CA GLN A 10 4.50 -21.83 3.00
C GLN A 10 4.39 -22.42 1.58
N ILE A 11 4.71 -23.70 1.43
CA ILE A 11 4.59 -24.42 0.16
C ILE A 11 3.13 -24.44 -0.30
N ARG A 12 2.18 -24.82 0.57
CA ARG A 12 0.74 -24.82 0.23
C ARG A 12 0.24 -23.43 -0.15
N GLN A 13 0.67 -22.39 0.57
CA GLN A 13 0.29 -21.01 0.27
C GLN A 13 0.83 -20.56 -1.09
N PHE A 14 2.10 -20.86 -1.39
CA PHE A 14 2.70 -20.57 -2.69
C PHE A 14 1.93 -21.24 -3.83
N LEU A 15 1.65 -22.55 -3.71
CA LEU A 15 0.91 -23.30 -4.72
C LEU A 15 -0.51 -22.78 -4.93
N LYS A 16 -1.19 -22.38 -3.85
CA LYS A 16 -2.53 -21.76 -3.93
C LYS A 16 -2.48 -20.45 -4.71
N LEU A 17 -1.57 -19.54 -4.33
CA LEU A 17 -1.43 -18.23 -4.97
C LEU A 17 -1.02 -18.35 -6.43
N ALA A 18 -0.14 -19.29 -6.78
CA ALA A 18 0.25 -19.54 -8.17
C ALA A 18 -0.97 -19.92 -9.04
N ARG A 19 -1.85 -20.81 -8.54
CA ARG A 19 -3.10 -21.17 -9.22
C ARG A 19 -4.06 -19.99 -9.37
N GLU A 20 -4.17 -19.15 -8.35
CA GLU A 20 -5.01 -17.95 -8.41
C GLU A 20 -4.48 -16.96 -9.46
N LEU A 21 -3.17 -16.72 -9.50
CA LEU A 21 -2.54 -15.86 -10.51
C LEU A 21 -2.74 -16.40 -11.94
N GLN A 22 -2.63 -17.72 -12.12
CA GLN A 22 -2.92 -18.38 -13.39
C GLN A 22 -4.39 -18.16 -13.80
N ALA A 23 -5.34 -18.34 -12.88
CA ALA A 23 -6.77 -18.16 -13.16
C ALA A 23 -7.15 -16.72 -13.51
N LEU A 24 -6.41 -15.73 -12.98
CA LEU A 24 -6.59 -14.31 -13.31
C LEU A 24 -6.02 -13.93 -14.69
N ASN A 25 -5.31 -14.84 -15.35
CA ASN A 25 -4.67 -14.61 -16.66
C ASN A 25 -3.79 -13.34 -16.70
N ILE A 26 -3.16 -13.01 -15.56
CA ILE A 26 -2.30 -11.82 -15.43
C ILE A 26 -0.97 -12.03 -16.15
N VAL A 27 -0.52 -13.27 -16.28
CA VAL A 27 0.68 -13.64 -17.03
C VAL A 27 0.22 -14.58 -18.14
N GLU A 28 0.40 -14.15 -19.38
CA GLU A 28 0.13 -15.00 -20.54
C GLU A 28 1.06 -16.21 -20.53
N ASP A 29 0.50 -17.36 -20.92
CA ASP A 29 1.24 -18.62 -20.99
C ASP A 29 1.99 -18.97 -19.69
N PHE A 30 1.31 -18.79 -18.55
CA PHE A 30 1.87 -18.97 -17.21
C PHE A 30 2.58 -20.31 -17.02
N GLU A 31 2.05 -21.39 -17.62
CA GLU A 31 2.57 -22.76 -17.46
C GLU A 31 3.93 -22.99 -18.12
N ASN A 32 4.26 -22.23 -19.17
CA ASN A 32 5.51 -22.39 -19.93
C ASN A 32 6.57 -21.35 -19.55
N LYS A 33 6.25 -20.42 -18.64
CA LYS A 33 7.21 -19.43 -18.15
C LYS A 33 8.01 -19.92 -16.97
N THR A 34 9.27 -19.52 -16.94
CA THR A 34 10.12 -19.68 -15.77
C THR A 34 9.63 -18.80 -14.61
N LEU A 35 9.97 -19.18 -13.38
CA LEU A 35 9.66 -18.36 -12.20
C LEU A 35 10.25 -16.94 -12.31
N THR A 36 11.39 -16.77 -12.98
CA THR A 36 12.01 -15.46 -13.22
C THR A 36 11.13 -14.59 -14.12
N GLU A 37 10.67 -15.12 -15.25
CA GLU A 37 9.80 -14.39 -16.18
C GLU A 37 8.45 -14.04 -15.54
N ILE A 38 7.86 -14.97 -14.77
CA ILE A 38 6.64 -14.71 -14.02
C ILE A 38 6.86 -13.55 -13.03
N ARG A 39 7.98 -13.56 -12.30
CA ARG A 39 8.33 -12.47 -11.36
C ARG A 39 8.50 -11.13 -12.07
N GLU A 40 9.15 -11.10 -13.23
CA GLU A 40 9.34 -9.86 -14.00
C GLU A 40 8.01 -9.28 -14.47
N VAL A 41 7.15 -10.11 -15.08
CA VAL A 41 5.81 -9.68 -15.53
C VAL A 41 4.98 -9.17 -14.36
N LEU A 42 4.94 -9.91 -13.25
CA LEU A 42 4.22 -9.49 -12.05
C LEU A 42 4.81 -8.20 -11.46
N THR A 43 6.12 -8.00 -11.48
CA THR A 43 6.77 -6.79 -10.97
C THR A 43 6.43 -5.58 -11.83
N GLN A 44 6.45 -5.72 -13.16
CA GLN A 44 6.05 -4.67 -14.10
C GLN A 44 4.57 -4.30 -13.94
N ARG A 45 3.69 -5.31 -13.90
CA ARG A 45 2.23 -5.12 -13.86
C ARG A 45 1.69 -4.72 -12.49
N SER A 46 2.33 -5.16 -11.41
CA SER A 46 1.84 -4.88 -10.06
C SER A 46 2.16 -3.47 -9.57
N SER A 47 3.11 -2.76 -10.22
CA SER A 47 3.62 -1.42 -9.87
C SER A 47 3.17 -0.90 -8.48
N PRO A 48 3.53 -1.56 -7.37
CA PRO A 48 3.03 -1.15 -6.07
C PRO A 48 3.95 -0.09 -5.44
N GLY A 49 4.97 0.37 -6.17
CA GLY A 49 6.01 1.27 -5.65
C GLY A 49 6.39 2.43 -6.56
N THR A 50 6.37 2.25 -7.88
CA THR A 50 6.66 3.32 -8.86
C THR A 50 5.47 4.26 -9.02
N GLY A 51 4.28 3.74 -9.33
CA GLY A 51 3.09 4.58 -9.52
C GLY A 51 2.73 5.44 -8.30
N TYR A 52 2.97 4.95 -7.07
CA TYR A 52 2.73 5.76 -5.87
C TYR A 52 3.78 6.83 -5.64
N LYS A 53 5.04 6.63 -6.02
CA LYS A 53 6.04 7.71 -5.94
C LYS A 53 5.85 8.74 -7.04
N ASP A 54 5.38 8.31 -8.20
CA ASP A 54 5.06 9.21 -9.32
C ASP A 54 3.82 10.07 -8.99
N ALA A 55 2.77 9.48 -8.41
CA ALA A 55 1.56 10.20 -8.00
C ALA A 55 1.68 10.92 -6.64
N TYR A 56 2.50 10.38 -5.72
CA TYR A 56 2.70 10.92 -4.37
C TYR A 56 4.20 10.89 -4.02
N PRO A 57 4.97 11.91 -4.47
CA PRO A 57 6.42 11.99 -4.28
C PRO A 57 6.90 11.77 -2.83
N ARG A 58 6.08 12.15 -1.84
CA ARG A 58 6.40 11.99 -0.41
C ARG A 58 5.86 10.68 0.20
N HIS A 59 5.48 9.70 -0.62
CA HIS A 59 5.08 8.38 -0.13
C HIS A 59 6.20 7.69 0.64
N GLY A 60 5.94 7.41 1.93
CA GLY A 60 6.93 6.80 2.84
C GLY A 60 7.96 7.77 3.43
N ALA A 61 7.95 9.05 3.02
CA ALA A 61 8.81 10.07 3.61
C ALA A 61 8.41 10.40 5.05
N ARG A 62 9.38 10.83 5.86
CA ARG A 62 9.16 11.29 7.23
C ARG A 62 8.17 12.47 7.25
N TRP A 63 7.36 12.55 8.30
CA TRP A 63 6.48 13.69 8.58
C TRP A 63 7.29 14.84 9.18
N GLU A 64 7.23 15.98 8.52
CA GLU A 64 7.81 17.23 9.01
C GLU A 64 6.96 17.80 10.15
N GLU A 65 7.56 18.60 11.02
CA GLU A 65 6.85 19.07 12.21
C GLU A 65 5.76 20.09 11.87
N GLU A 66 6.05 21.00 10.94
CA GLU A 66 5.11 22.00 10.42
C GLU A 66 3.87 21.34 9.79
N GLU A 67 4.10 20.30 8.97
CA GLU A 67 3.05 19.49 8.35
C GLU A 67 2.13 18.84 9.40
N LYS A 68 2.70 18.29 10.47
CA LYS A 68 1.91 17.67 11.55
C LYS A 68 1.07 18.71 12.27
N GLN A 69 1.66 19.85 12.60
CA GLN A 69 0.96 20.93 13.30
C GLN A 69 -0.19 21.47 12.45
N HIS A 70 0.03 21.63 11.14
CA HIS A 70 -1.02 22.06 10.21
C HIS A 70 -2.16 21.04 10.11
N LEU A 71 -1.84 19.74 10.01
CA LEU A 71 -2.85 18.67 10.00
C LEU A 71 -3.70 18.67 11.28
N ILE A 72 -3.06 18.83 12.45
CA ILE A 72 -3.75 18.90 13.74
C ILE A 72 -4.67 20.13 13.78
N ALA A 73 -4.16 21.31 13.39
CA ALA A 73 -4.93 22.54 13.41
C ALA A 73 -6.18 22.46 12.51
N LEU A 74 -6.04 21.93 11.29
CA LEU A 74 -7.17 21.73 10.37
C LEU A 74 -8.19 20.72 10.93
N ALA A 75 -7.71 19.62 11.53
CA ALA A 75 -8.59 18.61 12.11
C ALA A 75 -9.36 19.15 13.33
N GLU A 76 -8.68 19.89 14.22
CA GLU A 76 -9.31 20.51 15.40
C GLU A 76 -10.29 21.62 15.04
N ALA A 77 -10.03 22.36 13.96
CA ALA A 77 -10.95 23.35 13.41
C ALA A 77 -12.15 22.73 12.67
N GLY A 78 -12.15 21.42 12.43
CA GLY A 78 -13.18 20.75 11.61
C GLY A 78 -13.16 21.15 10.14
N MET A 79 -12.02 21.66 9.65
CA MET A 79 -11.83 22.18 8.28
C MET A 79 -10.91 21.29 7.44
N LEU A 80 -10.56 20.09 7.93
CA LEU A 80 -9.65 19.21 7.23
C LEU A 80 -10.33 18.56 6.02
N ASP A 81 -9.96 19.02 4.83
CA ASP A 81 -10.07 18.25 3.60
C ASP A 81 -8.83 17.36 3.45
N VAL A 82 -9.01 16.05 3.56
CA VAL A 82 -7.89 15.09 3.53
C VAL A 82 -7.28 14.99 2.14
N ASP A 83 -8.08 15.13 1.08
CA ASP A 83 -7.59 15.01 -0.29
C ASP A 83 -6.78 16.24 -0.66
N GLN A 84 -7.28 17.45 -0.33
CA GLN A 84 -6.51 18.68 -0.53
C GLN A 84 -5.23 18.71 0.30
N PHE A 85 -5.29 18.33 1.58
CA PHE A 85 -4.09 18.25 2.43
C PHE A 85 -3.07 17.26 1.85
N ALA A 86 -3.54 16.11 1.37
CA ALA A 86 -2.68 15.09 0.78
C ALA A 86 -1.99 15.61 -0.49
N GLU A 87 -2.70 16.35 -1.34
CA GLU A 87 -2.14 16.99 -2.53
C GLU A 87 -1.08 18.03 -2.18
N ASP A 88 -1.39 18.96 -1.27
CA ASP A 88 -0.50 20.05 -0.85
C ASP A 88 0.83 19.53 -0.30
N TYR A 89 0.78 18.43 0.46
CA TYR A 89 1.94 17.78 1.04
C TYR A 89 2.45 16.59 0.22
N GLN A 90 1.96 16.39 -1.01
CA GLN A 90 2.40 15.34 -1.94
C GLN A 90 2.37 13.93 -1.32
N ARG A 91 1.42 13.72 -0.41
CA ARG A 91 1.18 12.46 0.29
C ARG A 91 0.02 11.72 -0.32
N ARG A 92 -0.01 10.41 -0.08
CA ARG A 92 -1.20 9.60 -0.36
C ARG A 92 -2.27 9.90 0.70
N PRO A 93 -3.55 10.14 0.33
CA PRO A 93 -4.63 10.36 1.30
C PRO A 93 -4.70 9.26 2.38
N ALA A 94 -4.60 8.00 1.96
CA ALA A 94 -4.57 6.86 2.89
C ALA A 94 -3.42 6.91 3.93
N SER A 95 -2.28 7.54 3.59
CA SER A 95 -1.19 7.78 4.54
C SER A 95 -1.54 8.86 5.56
N VAL A 96 -2.29 9.90 5.15
CA VAL A 96 -2.83 10.92 6.05
C VAL A 96 -3.82 10.29 7.01
N PHE A 97 -4.78 9.49 6.52
CA PHE A 97 -5.73 8.77 7.38
C PHE A 97 -5.02 7.89 8.42
N LYS A 98 -4.02 7.11 7.97
CA LYS A 98 -3.22 6.26 8.86
C LYS A 98 -2.49 7.07 9.92
N TYR A 99 -1.99 8.24 9.58
CA TYR A 99 -1.30 9.12 10.52
C TYR A 99 -2.28 9.72 11.54
N MET A 100 -3.42 10.26 11.09
CA MET A 100 -4.47 10.78 11.96
C MET A 100 -4.96 9.73 12.98
N LYS A 101 -5.14 8.47 12.56
CA LYS A 101 -5.45 7.36 13.47
C LYS A 101 -4.34 7.13 14.49
N LYS A 102 -3.07 7.18 14.06
CA LYS A 102 -1.90 7.01 14.94
C LYS A 102 -1.83 8.10 16.03
N ILE A 103 -2.16 9.34 15.69
CA ILE A 103 -2.13 10.47 16.63
C ILE A 103 -3.47 10.69 17.37
N GLY A 104 -4.44 9.80 17.20
CA GLY A 104 -5.70 9.82 17.93
C GLY A 104 -6.71 10.88 17.49
N LEU A 105 -6.52 11.52 16.32
CA LEU A 105 -7.45 12.51 15.79
C LEU A 105 -8.77 11.88 15.31
N MET A 106 -8.75 10.62 14.86
CA MET A 106 -9.95 9.94 14.35
C MET A 106 -10.89 9.39 15.43
N ASN A 107 -10.37 9.13 16.63
CA ASN A 107 -11.22 8.74 17.76
C ASN A 107 -11.94 9.93 18.39
N LYS A 108 -11.67 11.16 17.90
CA LYS A 108 -12.13 12.41 18.50
C LYS A 108 -13.32 13.08 17.81
N ASN A 109 -13.87 12.56 16.70
CA ASN A 109 -15.18 12.91 16.10
C ASN A 109 -15.25 12.60 14.57
N PHE A 110 -14.83 11.42 14.12
CA PHE A 110 -15.10 10.98 12.74
C PHE A 110 -15.95 9.71 12.76
N ASN A 111 -17.20 9.87 13.20
CA ASN A 111 -18.25 8.89 12.92
C ASN A 111 -18.89 9.26 11.57
N ASP A 112 -18.87 8.28 10.68
CA ASP A 112 -19.75 8.06 9.53
C ASP A 112 -19.89 9.17 8.48
N PHE A 113 -19.14 9.01 7.38
CA PHE A 113 -19.62 9.23 6.02
C PHE A 113 -19.05 8.15 5.09
#